data_AF-A0A956FTI1-F1
#
_entry.id   AF-A0A956FTI1-F1
#
_cell.length_a   1.000
_cell.length_b   1.000
_cell.length_c   1.000
_cell.angle_alpha   90.00
_cell.angle_beta   90.00
_cell.angle_gamma   90.00
#
_symmetry.space_group_name_H-M   'P 1'
#
loop_
_entity.id
_entity.type
_entity.pdbx_description
1 polymer ?
#
loop_
_entity_poly.entity_id
_entity_poly.type
_entity_poly.pdbx_seq_one_letter_code
_entity_poly.pdbx_strand_id
1 'polypeptide(L)'
;MDSSLLLRFRASILLSLGLGLTTACIGDDKGSTGETASGSSTSGSTTTDSSATTTAPTSVTDGTDGTDSGSASASGSTSGSTGTSDSATSGSTTGGVACDGSTPIDQADVEPATPSGFEMCPDGGIHRVEAVECASPATPDSCTDNSGGGCSTADDCTEFPHGSCQQDLDFGGVLGATTCSCVYGCATDSDCADGEICRCAGDGLGLYTECIVGGCVDDSDCGDYLCGLSPDTCEPGGFLTQCHGPDDLCYDDADCGDFTPCAYEPNAQNGLWECNGAVCGRPFLIDAAAQLAAVVEVGEGG
;
A
#
# COMPACT_ATOMS: atom_id res chain seq x y z
N MET A 1 -42.56 -6.79 -30.17
CA MET A 1 -43.30 -6.81 -28.90
C MET A 1 -42.23 -6.65 -27.83
N ASP A 2 -41.68 -5.43 -27.77
CA ASP A 2 -41.87 -4.43 -26.71
C ASP A 2 -40.78 -4.60 -25.63
N SER A 3 -39.74 -3.76 -25.55
CA SER A 3 -39.65 -2.31 -25.24
C SER A 3 -39.42 -2.07 -23.73
N SER A 4 -38.45 -1.18 -23.42
CA SER A 4 -37.98 -0.65 -22.10
C SER A 4 -36.67 -1.34 -21.62
N LEU A 5 -35.45 -0.80 -21.77
CA LEU A 5 -34.92 0.58 -21.88
C LEU A 5 -35.21 1.43 -20.63
N LEU A 6 -34.28 1.40 -19.68
CA LEU A 6 -34.15 2.42 -18.63
C LEU A 6 -32.72 2.96 -18.60
N LEU A 7 -32.69 4.29 -18.55
CA LEU A 7 -31.66 5.18 -19.03
C LEU A 7 -30.90 5.81 -17.85
N ARG A 8 -29.66 6.16 -18.13
CA ARG A 8 -28.71 6.99 -17.39
C ARG A 8 -29.33 8.22 -16.70
N PHE A 9 -28.82 8.56 -15.50
CA PHE A 9 -28.70 9.95 -15.05
C PHE A 9 -27.27 10.23 -14.56
N ARG A 10 -26.54 11.02 -15.35
CA ARG A 10 -25.35 11.76 -14.94
C ARG A 10 -25.82 13.06 -14.27
N ALA A 11 -25.27 13.41 -13.12
CA ALA A 11 -25.39 14.75 -12.55
C ALA A 11 -24.01 15.41 -12.52
N SER A 12 -23.77 16.23 -13.54
CA SER A 12 -22.69 17.22 -13.56
C SER A 12 -23.17 18.45 -12.78
N ILE A 13 -22.39 18.92 -11.81
CA ILE A 13 -22.58 20.23 -11.19
C ILE A 13 -21.33 21.07 -11.47
N LEU A 14 -21.48 21.99 -12.42
CA LEU A 14 -20.61 23.14 -12.68
C LEU A 14 -21.40 24.39 -12.33
N LEU A 15 -20.91 25.19 -11.40
CA LEU A 15 -21.06 26.65 -11.21
C LEU A 15 -20.43 26.96 -9.83
N SER A 16 -19.63 27.98 -9.59
CA SER A 16 -19.66 29.33 -10.14
C SER A 16 -18.38 30.11 -9.76
N LEU A 17 -17.95 30.97 -10.68
CA LEU A 17 -17.04 32.09 -10.45
C LEU A 17 -17.55 33.01 -9.32
N GLY A 18 -16.63 33.52 -8.50
CA GLY A 18 -16.87 34.61 -7.55
C GLY A 18 -15.61 35.43 -7.31
N LEU A 19 -15.57 36.61 -7.94
CA LEU A 19 -14.54 37.64 -7.84
C LEU A 19 -14.32 38.15 -6.41
N GLY A 20 -13.03 38.34 -6.09
CA GLY A 20 -12.42 39.46 -5.35
C GLY A 20 -13.19 40.22 -4.28
N LEU A 21 -12.64 40.24 -3.07
CA LEU A 21 -12.68 41.41 -2.19
C LEU A 21 -11.39 41.51 -1.36
N THR A 22 -10.58 42.50 -1.68
CA THR A 22 -9.52 43.00 -0.79
C THR A 22 -10.17 43.82 0.32
N THR A 23 -9.89 43.51 1.58
CA THR A 23 -10.12 44.43 2.70
C THR A 23 -9.02 44.23 3.73
N ALA A 24 -8.12 45.21 3.75
CA ALA A 24 -7.20 45.46 4.85
C ALA A 24 -8.00 45.98 6.06
N CYS A 25 -7.66 45.49 7.25
CA CYS A 25 -7.95 46.16 8.52
C CYS A 25 -6.73 46.01 9.43
N ILE A 26 -6.00 47.12 9.57
CA ILE A 26 -5.08 47.45 10.64
C ILE A 26 -5.92 47.70 11.90
N GLY A 27 -5.48 47.25 13.07
CA GLY A 27 -6.11 47.61 14.34
C GLY A 27 -5.46 46.98 15.57
N ASP A 28 -4.70 47.81 16.28
CA ASP A 28 -3.95 47.62 17.52
C ASP A 28 -4.74 47.16 18.78
N ASP A 29 -3.98 46.56 19.69
CA ASP A 29 -4.02 46.64 21.17
C ASP A 29 -5.37 46.67 21.93
N LYS A 30 -5.57 45.67 22.81
CA LYS A 30 -5.58 45.89 24.27
C LYS A 30 -5.76 44.59 25.06
N GLY A 31 -4.91 44.42 26.07
CA GLY A 31 -5.03 43.37 27.07
C GLY A 31 -6.30 43.47 27.93
N SER A 32 -6.73 42.31 28.43
CA SER A 32 -7.58 42.20 29.60
C SER A 32 -7.20 40.93 30.37
N THR A 33 -6.60 41.15 31.53
CA THR A 33 -6.51 40.22 32.66
C THR A 33 -7.91 39.83 33.15
N GLY A 34 -8.10 38.60 33.63
CA GLY A 34 -9.24 38.27 34.49
C GLY A 34 -9.72 36.81 34.48
N GLU A 35 -9.06 36.00 35.31
CA GLU A 35 -9.66 35.11 36.33
C GLU A 35 -10.95 34.27 36.05
N THR A 36 -10.77 32.95 36.25
CA THR A 36 -11.59 32.05 37.09
C THR A 36 -12.97 31.62 36.61
N ALA A 37 -13.14 30.32 36.31
CA ALA A 37 -14.06 29.44 37.05
C ALA A 37 -14.04 27.99 36.54
N SER A 38 -13.97 27.07 37.49
CA SER A 38 -14.18 25.63 37.39
C SER A 38 -15.58 25.27 36.87
N GLY A 39 -15.68 24.19 36.09
CA GLY A 39 -16.96 23.63 35.64
C GLY A 39 -16.85 22.15 35.29
N SER A 40 -16.74 21.31 36.33
CA SER A 40 -17.00 19.86 36.22
C SER A 40 -18.48 19.65 35.91
N SER A 41 -18.78 18.85 34.88
CA SER A 41 -20.13 18.37 34.57
C SER A 41 -20.09 16.90 34.16
N THR A 42 -20.23 16.06 35.17
CA THR A 42 -20.69 14.67 35.10
C THR A 42 -22.16 14.63 34.67
N SER A 43 -22.54 13.75 33.73
CA SER A 43 -23.77 12.93 33.71
C SER A 43 -24.19 12.57 32.28
N GLY A 44 -24.52 11.29 32.05
CA GLY A 44 -25.28 10.93 30.85
C GLY A 44 -25.33 9.46 30.43
N SER A 45 -25.34 8.51 31.38
CA SER A 45 -25.68 7.11 31.07
C SER A 45 -27.15 7.03 30.65
N THR A 46 -27.41 6.54 29.43
CA THR A 46 -28.73 6.07 29.01
C THR A 46 -28.60 4.67 28.44
N THR A 47 -29.02 3.71 29.25
CA THR A 47 -29.41 2.36 28.86
C THR A 47 -30.66 2.44 27.99
N THR A 48 -30.63 1.81 26.82
CA THR A 48 -31.86 1.47 26.10
C THR A 48 -31.83 -0.01 25.75
N ASP A 49 -32.53 -0.78 26.57
CA ASP A 49 -33.02 -2.12 26.24
C ASP A 49 -33.91 -2.06 24.99
N SER A 50 -33.73 -3.00 24.08
CA SER A 50 -34.81 -3.49 23.23
C SER A 50 -34.59 -4.95 22.87
N SER A 51 -35.44 -5.76 23.47
CA SER A 51 -35.60 -7.19 23.25
C SER A 51 -36.36 -7.51 21.97
N ALA A 52 -36.04 -8.70 21.45
CA ALA A 52 -36.89 -9.64 20.70
C ALA A 52 -37.26 -9.28 19.25
N THR A 53 -36.99 -10.22 18.32
CA THR A 53 -37.99 -11.09 17.64
C THR A 53 -37.26 -11.89 16.55
N THR A 54 -36.84 -13.14 16.80
CA THR A 54 -37.44 -14.36 16.22
C THR A 54 -37.96 -14.19 14.78
N THR A 55 -37.28 -14.75 13.76
CA THR A 55 -37.92 -15.52 12.67
C THR A 55 -36.83 -16.30 11.91
N ALA A 56 -36.89 -17.62 12.01
CA ALA A 56 -36.24 -18.53 11.06
C ALA A 56 -37.12 -18.70 9.82
N PRO A 57 -36.52 -18.98 8.65
CA PRO A 57 -37.16 -19.93 7.74
C PRO A 57 -36.23 -21.08 7.38
N THR A 58 -36.80 -22.27 7.55
CA THR A 58 -36.46 -23.57 6.99
C THR A 58 -36.55 -23.60 5.45
N SER A 59 -35.86 -24.60 4.87
CA SER A 59 -36.06 -25.24 3.55
C SER A 59 -35.70 -24.38 2.32
N VAL A 60 -34.94 -24.85 1.32
CA VAL A 60 -35.27 -25.98 0.43
C VAL A 60 -34.00 -26.64 -0.16
N THR A 61 -34.01 -27.98 -0.24
CA THR A 61 -33.16 -28.85 -1.05
C THR A 61 -33.86 -29.20 -2.36
N ASP A 62 -33.21 -28.96 -3.50
CA ASP A 62 -33.39 -29.58 -4.85
C ASP A 62 -32.50 -28.73 -5.78
N GLY A 63 -31.59 -29.21 -6.63
CA GLY A 63 -31.48 -30.47 -7.34
C GLY A 63 -31.23 -30.10 -8.81
N THR A 64 -30.07 -30.44 -9.39
CA THR A 64 -29.95 -30.72 -10.84
C THR A 64 -28.58 -31.31 -11.17
N ASP A 65 -28.65 -32.55 -11.65
CA ASP A 65 -27.66 -33.22 -12.48
C ASP A 65 -27.31 -32.40 -13.72
N GLY A 66 -26.03 -32.36 -14.07
CA GLY A 66 -25.51 -31.79 -15.31
C GLY A 66 -24.32 -32.61 -15.81
N THR A 67 -24.63 -33.69 -16.49
CA THR A 67 -23.67 -34.48 -17.28
C THR A 67 -23.33 -33.70 -18.54
N ASP A 68 -22.04 -33.49 -18.84
CA ASP A 68 -21.63 -33.37 -20.24
C ASP A 68 -20.23 -33.94 -20.48
N SER A 69 -20.21 -34.92 -21.38
CA SER A 69 -19.05 -35.60 -21.94
C SER A 69 -18.66 -34.88 -23.23
N GLY A 70 -17.38 -34.58 -23.41
CA GLY A 70 -16.88 -33.96 -24.64
C GLY A 70 -15.41 -34.26 -24.89
N SER A 71 -15.12 -35.46 -25.41
CA SER A 71 -13.82 -35.80 -25.99
C SER A 71 -13.62 -35.09 -27.33
N ALA A 72 -12.42 -34.55 -27.58
CA ALA A 72 -11.89 -34.41 -28.93
C ALA A 72 -10.35 -34.47 -28.92
N SER A 73 -9.83 -35.62 -29.33
CA SER A 73 -8.45 -35.79 -29.80
C SER A 73 -8.27 -35.07 -31.14
N ALA A 74 -7.13 -34.42 -31.33
CA ALA A 74 -6.58 -34.16 -32.65
C ALA A 74 -5.05 -34.24 -32.60
N SER A 75 -4.52 -35.38 -33.05
CA SER A 75 -3.14 -35.52 -33.51
C SER A 75 -2.98 -34.83 -34.87
N GLY A 76 -1.90 -34.07 -35.07
CA GLY A 76 -1.55 -33.45 -36.33
C GLY A 76 -0.05 -33.23 -36.47
N SER A 77 0.52 -33.75 -37.55
CA SER A 77 1.94 -34.04 -37.77
C SER A 77 2.77 -32.90 -38.41
N THR A 78 4.08 -32.92 -38.13
CA THR A 78 5.25 -32.74 -39.04
C THR A 78 5.41 -31.51 -39.97
N SER A 79 6.54 -30.79 -39.79
CA SER A 79 7.58 -30.40 -40.78
C SER A 79 8.29 -29.15 -40.22
N GLY A 80 9.60 -29.09 -39.99
CA GLY A 80 10.69 -29.34 -40.95
C GLY A 80 11.04 -28.03 -41.67
N SER A 81 11.95 -27.22 -41.12
CA SER A 81 12.65 -26.15 -41.85
C SER A 81 13.93 -25.73 -41.12
N THR A 82 15.06 -26.17 -41.70
CA THR A 82 16.42 -25.72 -41.39
C THR A 82 16.64 -24.42 -42.15
N GLY A 83 16.76 -23.30 -41.43
CA GLY A 83 17.05 -21.98 -42.00
C GLY A 83 18.22 -21.33 -41.26
N THR A 84 19.38 -21.29 -41.91
CA THR A 84 20.55 -20.52 -41.51
C THR A 84 20.50 -19.18 -42.24
N SER A 85 20.45 -18.05 -41.52
CA SER A 85 20.75 -16.67 -41.96
C SER A 85 20.76 -15.79 -40.70
N ASP A 86 21.93 -15.41 -40.19
CA ASP A 86 22.68 -14.17 -40.48
C ASP A 86 22.21 -12.95 -39.66
N SER A 87 23.21 -12.38 -39.00
CA SER A 87 23.21 -11.20 -38.13
C SER A 87 22.38 -10.01 -38.62
N ALA A 88 21.52 -9.49 -37.75
CA ALA A 88 21.11 -8.08 -37.79
C ALA A 88 20.61 -7.60 -36.41
N THR A 89 21.31 -6.60 -35.89
CA THR A 89 20.81 -5.49 -35.06
C THR A 89 20.00 -5.82 -33.79
N SER A 90 20.67 -5.71 -32.64
CA SER A 90 20.05 -5.46 -31.33
C SER A 90 19.28 -4.15 -31.35
N GLY A 91 18.05 -4.19 -31.86
CA GLY A 91 16.98 -3.36 -31.33
C GLY A 91 16.35 -4.17 -30.23
N SER A 92 16.67 -3.84 -28.97
CA SER A 92 15.94 -4.35 -27.82
C SER A 92 14.52 -3.84 -27.97
N THR A 93 13.66 -4.65 -28.60
CA THR A 93 12.23 -4.46 -28.48
C THR A 93 11.94 -4.74 -27.03
N THR A 94 11.55 -3.70 -26.30
CA THR A 94 10.97 -3.69 -24.95
C THR A 94 9.67 -4.50 -24.94
N GLY A 95 9.75 -5.77 -25.35
CA GLY A 95 8.71 -6.76 -25.19
C GLY A 95 8.71 -7.17 -23.74
N GLY A 96 7.51 -7.28 -23.17
CA GLY A 96 7.22 -7.48 -21.76
C GLY A 96 8.32 -8.18 -20.98
N VAL A 97 8.82 -7.51 -19.95
CA VAL A 97 9.87 -8.04 -19.09
C VAL A 97 9.23 -9.14 -18.25
N ALA A 98 9.23 -10.36 -18.79
CA ALA A 98 8.98 -11.53 -17.99
C ALA A 98 10.15 -11.69 -17.02
N CYS A 99 9.84 -11.80 -15.74
CA CYS A 99 10.79 -12.11 -14.69
C CYS A 99 11.19 -13.60 -14.76
N ASP A 100 11.96 -13.99 -15.79
CA ASP A 100 12.33 -15.39 -16.00
C ASP A 100 13.27 -15.87 -14.89
N GLY A 101 12.87 -16.93 -14.19
CA GLY A 101 13.57 -17.41 -13.01
C GLY A 101 13.22 -16.67 -11.72
N SER A 102 12.07 -15.98 -11.69
CA SER A 102 11.47 -15.47 -10.45
C SER A 102 11.38 -16.55 -9.36
N THR A 103 11.51 -16.13 -8.11
CA THR A 103 11.30 -17.00 -6.95
C THR A 103 10.16 -16.47 -6.09
N PRO A 104 9.16 -17.29 -5.75
CA PRO A 104 8.09 -16.89 -4.84
C PRO A 104 8.65 -16.39 -3.51
N ILE A 105 8.09 -15.28 -3.02
CA ILE A 105 8.34 -14.78 -1.67
C ILE A 105 7.30 -15.42 -0.76
N ASP A 106 7.75 -16.18 0.24
CA ASP A 106 6.87 -16.79 1.22
C ASP A 106 6.41 -15.76 2.27
N GLN A 107 5.19 -15.94 2.77
CA GLN A 107 4.64 -15.15 3.87
C GLN A 107 5.44 -15.39 5.15
N ALA A 108 5.76 -14.33 5.86
CA ALA A 108 6.40 -14.41 7.18
C ALA A 108 5.45 -15.06 8.21
N ASP A 109 6.03 -15.75 9.19
CA ASP A 109 5.33 -16.33 10.35
C ASP A 109 4.26 -17.39 10.03
N VAL A 110 4.32 -17.99 8.83
CA VAL A 110 3.39 -19.04 8.39
C VAL A 110 4.13 -20.37 8.19
N GLU A 111 3.62 -21.43 8.82
CA GLU A 111 4.15 -22.79 8.71
C GLU A 111 3.05 -23.79 8.31
N PRO A 112 3.19 -24.53 7.18
CA PRO A 112 4.34 -24.53 6.27
C PRO A 112 4.45 -23.24 5.45
N ALA A 113 5.65 -22.99 4.90
CA ALA A 113 5.90 -21.90 3.97
C ALA A 113 4.80 -21.79 2.90
N THR A 114 4.20 -20.61 2.80
CA THR A 114 3.05 -20.32 1.95
C THR A 114 3.37 -19.09 1.10
N PRO A 115 3.21 -19.12 -0.23
CA PRO A 115 3.49 -17.96 -1.09
C PRO A 115 2.65 -16.73 -0.72
N SER A 116 3.24 -15.55 -0.85
CA SER A 116 2.61 -14.25 -0.56
C SER A 116 1.83 -13.66 -1.74
N GLY A 117 1.93 -14.24 -2.93
CA GLY A 117 1.45 -13.64 -4.18
C GLY A 117 2.47 -12.70 -4.84
N PHE A 118 3.61 -12.44 -4.18
CA PHE A 118 4.75 -11.72 -4.75
C PHE A 118 5.87 -12.68 -5.14
N GLU A 119 6.61 -12.29 -6.17
CA GLU A 119 7.83 -12.97 -6.58
C GLU A 119 9.00 -11.99 -6.65
N MET A 120 10.20 -12.51 -6.36
CA MET A 120 11.46 -11.79 -6.47
C MET A 120 12.18 -12.21 -7.74
N CYS A 121 12.54 -11.24 -8.55
CA CYS A 121 13.31 -11.42 -9.77
C CYS A 121 14.80 -11.67 -9.47
N PRO A 122 15.53 -12.36 -10.37
CA PRO A 122 16.97 -12.60 -10.20
C PRO A 122 17.82 -11.34 -10.05
N ASP A 123 17.30 -10.21 -10.51
CA ASP A 123 17.88 -8.86 -10.45
C ASP A 123 17.48 -8.07 -9.19
N GLY A 124 16.57 -8.61 -8.37
CA GLY A 124 16.12 -8.03 -7.11
C GLY A 124 14.78 -7.29 -7.19
N GLY A 125 14.21 -7.09 -8.38
CA GLY A 125 12.87 -6.52 -8.52
C GLY A 125 11.81 -7.39 -7.85
N ILE A 126 10.82 -6.80 -7.19
CA ILE A 126 9.70 -7.53 -6.60
C ILE A 126 8.43 -7.13 -7.34
N HIS A 127 7.61 -8.10 -7.73
CA HIS A 127 6.33 -7.85 -8.39
C HIS A 127 5.22 -8.75 -7.84
N ARG A 128 3.97 -8.31 -7.99
CA ARG A 128 2.79 -9.02 -7.53
C ARG A 128 2.18 -9.84 -8.66
N VAL A 129 2.33 -11.15 -8.60
CA VAL A 129 1.84 -12.09 -9.63
C VAL A 129 0.35 -12.37 -9.51
N GLU A 130 -0.15 -12.45 -8.27
CA GLU A 130 -1.57 -12.65 -7.99
C GLU A 130 -1.96 -12.12 -6.61
N ALA A 131 -3.23 -11.74 -6.47
CA ALA A 131 -3.81 -11.42 -5.17
C ALA A 131 -4.01 -12.69 -4.34
N VAL A 132 -3.30 -12.79 -3.21
CA VAL A 132 -3.34 -13.93 -2.27
C VAL A 132 -3.79 -13.46 -0.89
N GLU A 133 -4.53 -14.31 -0.19
CA GLU A 133 -4.92 -14.07 1.21
C GLU A 133 -3.72 -14.26 2.15
N CYS A 134 -3.52 -13.30 3.04
CA CYS A 134 -2.49 -13.39 4.08
C CYS A 134 -2.93 -14.39 5.16
N ALA A 135 -2.17 -15.46 5.32
CA ALA A 135 -2.43 -16.50 6.32
C ALA A 135 -2.14 -16.03 7.75
N SER A 136 -1.32 -14.99 7.93
CA SER A 136 -1.07 -14.32 9.21
C SER A 136 -1.44 -12.83 9.13
N PRO A 137 -2.73 -12.48 9.10
CA PRO A 137 -3.17 -11.09 8.94
C PRO A 137 -2.84 -10.23 10.17
N ALA A 138 -2.68 -10.83 11.35
CA ALA A 138 -2.10 -10.19 12.53
C ALA A 138 -0.72 -10.79 12.75
N THR A 139 0.35 -10.07 12.41
CA THR A 139 1.70 -10.57 12.63
C THR A 139 2.04 -10.60 14.13
N PRO A 140 3.00 -11.45 14.54
CA PRO A 140 3.46 -11.47 15.93
C PRO A 140 3.95 -10.11 16.39
N ASP A 141 3.81 -9.84 17.69
CA ASP A 141 4.34 -8.62 18.30
C ASP A 141 5.87 -8.56 18.15
N SER A 142 6.37 -7.42 17.68
CA SER A 142 7.83 -7.16 17.59
C SER A 142 8.33 -6.22 18.69
N CYS A 143 7.42 -5.64 19.48
CA CYS A 143 7.76 -4.72 20.56
C CYS A 143 8.51 -5.43 21.71
N THR A 144 9.80 -5.11 21.89
CA THR A 144 10.61 -5.67 22.99
C THR A 144 10.67 -4.78 24.22
N ASP A 145 10.61 -3.46 24.06
CA ASP A 145 10.77 -2.47 25.13
C ASP A 145 9.82 -1.27 24.93
N ASN A 146 8.65 -1.31 25.58
CA ASN A 146 7.66 -0.24 25.55
C ASN A 146 7.92 0.86 26.60
N SER A 147 9.13 1.42 26.65
CA SER A 147 9.49 2.39 27.71
C SER A 147 8.85 3.77 27.51
N GLY A 148 8.24 4.03 26.34
CA GLY A 148 7.57 5.30 26.04
C GLY A 148 6.40 5.25 25.04
N GLY A 149 5.89 4.07 24.68
CA GLY A 149 4.98 3.87 23.54
C GLY A 149 3.52 3.50 23.89
N GLY A 150 2.74 3.26 22.82
CA GLY A 150 1.28 3.15 22.81
C GLY A 150 0.71 1.75 23.01
N CYS A 151 1.51 0.69 22.90
CA CYS A 151 1.10 -0.70 23.15
C CYS A 151 2.26 -1.53 23.72
N SER A 152 1.94 -2.61 24.44
CA SER A 152 2.91 -3.60 24.89
C SER A 152 2.69 -4.98 24.27
N THR A 153 1.46 -5.28 23.86
CA THR A 153 1.07 -6.55 23.21
C THR A 153 -0.07 -6.32 22.23
N ALA A 154 -0.36 -7.29 21.38
CA ALA A 154 -1.53 -7.27 20.50
C ALA A 154 -2.86 -7.08 21.26
N ASP A 155 -2.95 -7.52 22.53
CA ASP A 155 -4.14 -7.33 23.37
C ASP A 155 -4.46 -5.85 23.64
N ASP A 156 -3.47 -4.96 23.50
CA ASP A 156 -3.67 -3.50 23.61
C ASP A 156 -4.25 -2.91 22.30
N CYS A 157 -4.13 -3.61 21.18
CA CYS A 157 -4.45 -3.16 19.83
C CYS A 157 -5.80 -3.71 19.35
N THR A 158 -6.87 -3.31 20.01
CA THR A 158 -8.23 -3.85 19.78
C THR A 158 -9.16 -2.90 19.02
N GLU A 159 -8.66 -1.75 18.55
CA GLU A 159 -9.49 -0.75 17.87
C GLU A 159 -10.00 -1.25 16.52
N PHE A 160 -9.16 -1.99 15.79
CA PHE A 160 -9.50 -2.62 14.51
C PHE A 160 -9.10 -4.11 14.51
N PRO A 161 -9.67 -4.91 13.61
CA PRO A 161 -9.24 -6.30 13.40
C PRO A 161 -7.74 -6.39 13.10
N HIS A 162 -7.16 -7.54 13.41
CA HIS A 162 -5.78 -7.86 13.09
C HIS A 162 -4.72 -6.91 13.70
N GLY A 163 -5.04 -6.31 14.84
CA GLY A 163 -4.10 -5.49 15.59
C GLY A 163 -2.91 -6.29 16.13
N SER A 164 -1.73 -5.71 16.00
CA SER A 164 -0.46 -6.21 16.53
C SER A 164 0.35 -5.05 17.10
N CYS A 165 1.18 -5.33 18.09
CA CYS A 165 2.05 -4.32 18.69
C CYS A 165 3.44 -4.37 18.05
N GLN A 166 3.70 -3.39 17.18
CA GLN A 166 4.93 -3.33 16.39
C GLN A 166 5.87 -2.26 16.94
N GLN A 167 7.17 -2.53 16.84
CA GLN A 167 8.20 -1.54 17.11
C GLN A 167 8.24 -0.52 15.98
N ASP A 168 8.20 0.76 16.32
CA ASP A 168 8.31 1.84 15.33
C ASP A 168 9.71 1.85 14.72
N LEU A 169 9.78 1.96 13.39
CA LEU A 169 11.03 2.10 12.66
C LEU A 169 11.28 3.58 12.37
N ASP A 170 12.35 4.11 12.96
CA ASP A 170 12.85 5.45 12.63
C ASP A 170 13.91 5.39 11.52
N PHE A 171 14.00 6.47 10.75
CA PHE A 171 15.05 6.66 9.76
C PHE A 171 16.45 6.58 10.38
N GLY A 172 17.27 5.67 9.86
CA GLY A 172 18.60 5.39 10.41
C GLY A 172 18.62 4.31 11.49
N GLY A 173 17.51 3.60 11.68
CA GLY A 173 17.37 2.48 12.60
C GLY A 173 16.80 2.90 13.96
N VAL A 174 16.96 2.02 14.94
CA VAL A 174 16.40 2.20 16.29
C VAL A 174 17.16 3.30 17.04
N LEU A 175 16.72 4.55 16.92
CA LEU A 175 17.33 5.70 17.60
C LEU A 175 16.85 5.83 19.05
N GLY A 176 17.36 4.98 19.95
CA GLY A 176 17.46 5.22 21.41
C GLY A 176 16.16 5.29 22.24
N ALA A 177 15.01 5.60 21.63
CA ALA A 177 13.68 5.51 22.21
C ALA A 177 12.87 4.59 21.31
N THR A 178 12.83 3.31 21.65
CA THR A 178 11.92 2.35 21.01
C THR A 178 10.50 2.70 21.44
N THR A 179 9.76 3.36 20.57
CA THR A 179 8.31 3.42 20.70
C THR A 179 7.69 2.21 20.02
N CYS A 180 6.55 1.80 20.53
CA CYS A 180 5.74 0.75 19.94
C CYS A 180 4.37 1.34 19.64
N SER A 181 3.83 0.99 18.48
CA SER A 181 2.52 1.42 18.02
C SER A 181 1.68 0.22 17.59
N CYS A 182 0.35 0.41 17.65
CA CYS A 182 -0.58 -0.58 17.14
C CYS A 182 -0.62 -0.50 15.62
N VAL A 183 -0.28 -1.60 14.97
CA VAL A 183 -0.44 -1.78 13.52
C VAL A 183 -1.60 -2.72 13.29
N TYR A 184 -2.46 -2.37 12.34
CA TYR A 184 -3.65 -3.14 11.99
C TYR A 184 -3.48 -3.68 10.58
N GLY A 185 -3.28 -4.98 10.49
CA GLY A 185 -3.06 -5.66 9.22
C GLY A 185 -4.34 -5.91 8.43
N CYS A 186 -4.17 -6.55 7.28
CA CYS A 186 -5.23 -6.98 6.38
C CYS A 186 -5.09 -8.49 6.08
N ALA A 187 -6.20 -9.16 5.73
CA ALA A 187 -6.17 -10.55 5.27
C ALA A 187 -6.27 -10.63 3.74
N THR A 188 -7.05 -9.74 3.13
CA THR A 188 -7.29 -9.70 1.67
C THR A 188 -7.34 -8.25 1.19
N ASP A 189 -7.22 -8.05 -0.11
CA ASP A 189 -7.39 -6.72 -0.73
C ASP A 189 -8.75 -6.08 -0.41
N SER A 190 -9.78 -6.91 -0.12
CA SER A 190 -11.12 -6.41 0.23
C SER A 190 -11.22 -5.81 1.64
N ASP A 191 -10.19 -6.00 2.47
CA ASP A 191 -10.09 -5.36 3.78
C ASP A 191 -9.53 -3.92 3.69
N CYS A 192 -8.92 -3.57 2.55
CA CYS A 192 -8.29 -2.28 2.31
C CYS A 192 -9.25 -1.27 1.65
N ALA A 193 -8.88 0.01 1.65
CA ALA A 193 -9.69 1.03 1.01
C ALA A 193 -9.66 0.92 -0.53
N ASP A 194 -10.60 1.58 -1.20
CA ASP A 194 -10.60 1.65 -2.66
C ASP A 194 -9.27 2.23 -3.19
N GLY A 195 -8.56 1.46 -4.03
CA GLY A 195 -7.24 1.84 -4.56
C GLY A 195 -6.06 1.39 -3.69
N GLU A 196 -6.31 0.57 -2.69
CA GLU A 196 -5.27 -0.11 -1.90
C GLU A 196 -5.34 -1.63 -2.10
N ILE A 197 -4.23 -2.30 -1.81
CA ILE A 197 -4.12 -3.76 -1.81
C ILE A 197 -3.54 -4.24 -0.49
N CYS A 198 -3.82 -5.49 -0.15
CA CYS A 198 -3.23 -6.12 1.02
C CYS A 198 -1.87 -6.74 0.66
N ARG A 199 -0.81 -6.18 1.25
CA ARG A 199 0.54 -6.72 1.16
C ARG A 199 0.79 -7.60 2.37
N CYS A 200 1.07 -8.89 2.13
CA CYS A 200 1.44 -9.80 3.21
C CYS A 200 2.86 -9.50 3.73
N ALA A 201 3.12 -9.79 5.00
CA ALA A 201 4.47 -9.75 5.55
C ALA A 201 5.35 -10.83 4.89
N GLY A 202 6.63 -10.55 4.70
CA GLY A 202 7.56 -11.46 4.00
C GLY A 202 8.92 -10.83 3.76
N ASP A 203 9.88 -11.63 3.30
CA ASP A 203 11.22 -11.13 2.96
C ASP A 203 11.14 -10.13 1.79
N GLY A 204 11.65 -8.92 1.98
CA GLY A 204 11.50 -7.81 1.01
C GLY A 204 10.11 -7.16 0.97
N LEU A 205 9.09 -7.73 1.62
CA LEU A 205 7.72 -7.17 1.70
C LEU A 205 7.47 -6.38 2.98
N GLY A 206 8.36 -6.43 3.97
CA GLY A 206 8.18 -5.76 5.25
C GLY A 206 7.74 -6.71 6.37
N LEU A 207 7.70 -6.16 7.59
CA LEU A 207 7.59 -6.93 8.84
C LEU A 207 6.14 -7.31 9.21
N TYR A 208 5.16 -6.59 8.67
CA TYR A 208 3.75 -6.77 8.98
C TYR A 208 2.91 -6.65 7.71
N THR A 209 1.72 -7.25 7.78
CA THR A 209 0.70 -7.11 6.75
C THR A 209 0.16 -5.68 6.77
N GLU A 210 -0.08 -5.11 5.59
CA GLU A 210 -0.44 -3.70 5.48
C GLU A 210 -1.25 -3.44 4.22
N CYS A 211 -2.21 -2.53 4.32
CA CYS A 211 -2.87 -1.95 3.15
C CYS A 211 -1.94 -0.91 2.52
N ILE A 212 -1.47 -1.19 1.32
CA ILE A 212 -0.58 -0.29 0.57
C ILE A 212 -1.29 0.30 -0.63
N VAL A 213 -0.83 1.45 -1.11
CA VAL A 213 -1.40 2.08 -2.31
C VAL A 213 -1.19 1.16 -3.52
N GLY A 214 -2.29 0.83 -4.21
CA GLY A 214 -2.32 -0.09 -5.34
C GLY A 214 -2.55 0.61 -6.66
N GLY A 215 -1.47 0.91 -7.39
CA GLY A 215 -1.54 1.34 -8.79
C GLY A 215 -1.85 0.21 -9.77
N CYS A 216 -1.67 -1.03 -9.31
CA CYS A 216 -2.08 -2.28 -9.94
C CYS A 216 -2.36 -3.33 -8.85
N VAL A 217 -3.29 -4.24 -9.10
CA VAL A 217 -3.62 -5.35 -8.19
C VAL A 217 -2.65 -6.50 -8.38
N ASP A 218 -2.34 -6.87 -9.62
CA ASP A 218 -1.36 -7.89 -9.97
C ASP A 218 -0.87 -7.69 -11.41
N ASP A 219 0.03 -8.55 -11.89
CA ASP A 219 0.61 -8.48 -13.22
C ASP A 219 -0.45 -8.46 -14.35
N SER A 220 -1.64 -9.03 -14.12
CA SER A 220 -2.70 -9.06 -15.14
C SER A 220 -3.29 -7.68 -15.43
N ASP A 221 -3.16 -6.72 -14.50
CA ASP A 221 -3.55 -5.33 -14.70
C ASP A 221 -2.58 -4.54 -15.61
N CYS A 222 -1.35 -5.04 -15.76
CA CYS A 222 -0.25 -4.34 -16.42
C CYS A 222 0.00 -4.81 -17.86
N GLY A 223 -0.81 -5.75 -18.36
CA GLY A 223 -0.74 -6.23 -19.74
C GLY A 223 0.53 -7.05 -19.99
N ASP A 224 1.48 -6.48 -20.73
CA ASP A 224 2.78 -7.13 -21.00
C ASP A 224 3.84 -6.77 -19.95
N TYR A 225 3.53 -5.89 -18.98
CA TYR A 225 4.46 -5.44 -17.94
C TYR A 225 4.12 -6.07 -16.58
N LEU A 226 5.04 -5.96 -15.61
CA LEU A 226 4.80 -6.45 -14.25
C LEU A 226 4.24 -5.36 -13.34
N CYS A 227 3.50 -5.79 -12.33
CA CYS A 227 3.01 -4.97 -11.23
C CYS A 227 4.09 -4.89 -10.15
N GLY A 228 5.04 -3.96 -10.33
CA GLY A 228 6.20 -3.81 -9.46
C GLY A 228 5.81 -3.27 -8.08
N LEU A 229 6.51 -3.74 -7.04
CA LEU A 229 6.44 -3.23 -5.67
C LEU A 229 7.56 -2.21 -5.45
N SER A 230 7.19 -0.95 -5.21
CA SER A 230 8.14 0.12 -4.92
C SER A 230 8.19 0.37 -3.42
N PRO A 231 9.37 0.30 -2.76
CA PRO A 231 9.53 0.86 -1.44
C PRO A 231 9.48 2.39 -1.50
N ASP A 232 8.95 3.03 -0.46
CA ASP A 232 9.08 4.47 -0.25
C ASP A 232 10.45 4.73 0.40
N THR A 233 11.37 5.31 -0.37
CA THR A 233 12.71 5.64 0.13
C THR A 233 12.66 6.57 1.35
N CYS A 234 11.61 7.39 1.45
CA CYS A 234 11.41 8.39 2.50
C CYS A 234 10.25 8.10 3.45
N GLU A 235 9.80 6.86 3.54
CA GLU A 235 8.93 6.40 4.61
C GLU A 235 9.31 4.96 4.93
N PRO A 236 10.04 4.70 6.04
CA PRO A 236 10.42 3.35 6.40
C PRO A 236 9.17 2.47 6.54
N GLY A 237 9.09 1.41 5.74
CA GLY A 237 7.93 0.53 5.71
C GLY A 237 6.79 1.00 4.80
N GLY A 238 6.90 2.17 4.17
CA GLY A 238 6.01 2.59 3.10
C GLY A 238 6.30 1.80 1.82
N PHE A 239 5.24 1.29 1.19
CA PHE A 239 5.33 0.64 -0.12
C PHE A 239 4.12 1.04 -0.96
N LEU A 240 4.24 0.85 -2.27
CA LEU A 240 3.14 0.94 -3.22
C LEU A 240 3.37 -0.05 -4.36
N THR A 241 2.33 -0.39 -5.10
CA THR A 241 2.48 -1.10 -6.38
C THR A 241 2.18 -0.21 -7.56
N GLN A 242 2.88 -0.41 -8.67
CA GLN A 242 2.61 0.30 -9.90
C GLN A 242 3.05 -0.52 -11.12
N CYS A 243 2.28 -0.45 -12.21
CA CYS A 243 2.70 -1.08 -13.45
C CYS A 243 4.00 -0.46 -13.96
N HIS A 244 4.94 -1.31 -14.36
CA HIS A 244 6.02 -0.88 -15.22
C HIS A 244 5.49 -0.46 -16.61
N GLY A 245 6.31 0.30 -17.33
CA GLY A 245 6.03 0.79 -18.65
C GLY A 245 7.28 0.96 -19.51
N PRO A 246 7.09 1.22 -20.81
CA PRO A 246 8.21 1.35 -21.75
C PRO A 246 9.05 2.62 -21.53
N ASP A 247 8.54 3.58 -20.77
CA ASP A 247 9.19 4.86 -20.48
C ASP A 247 9.93 4.87 -19.13
N ASP A 248 9.91 3.75 -18.41
CA ASP A 248 10.65 3.58 -17.15
C ASP A 248 12.16 3.62 -17.38
N LEU A 249 12.87 4.20 -16.40
CA LEU A 249 14.33 4.34 -16.44
C LEU A 249 15.05 3.16 -15.79
N CYS A 250 14.34 2.40 -14.96
CA CYS A 250 14.81 1.17 -14.34
C CYS A 250 13.65 0.19 -14.21
N TYR A 251 14.00 -1.08 -14.15
CA TYR A 251 13.09 -2.17 -13.85
C TYR A 251 13.32 -2.75 -12.46
N ASP A 252 14.59 -2.79 -12.07
CA ASP A 252 15.08 -3.41 -10.85
C ASP A 252 16.27 -2.62 -10.30
N ASP A 253 16.74 -3.01 -9.11
CA ASP A 253 17.87 -2.36 -8.46
C ASP A 253 19.20 -2.51 -9.22
N ALA A 254 19.33 -3.54 -10.07
CA ALA A 254 20.55 -3.77 -10.86
C ALA A 254 20.71 -2.74 -11.98
N ASP A 255 19.62 -2.21 -12.53
CA ASP A 255 19.64 -1.11 -13.51
C ASP A 255 20.21 0.19 -12.93
N CYS A 256 20.09 0.37 -11.61
CA CYS A 256 20.45 1.61 -10.91
C CYS A 256 21.88 1.66 -10.36
N GLY A 257 22.61 0.55 -10.49
CA GLY A 257 23.96 0.43 -9.96
C GLY A 257 23.99 0.36 -8.43
N ASP A 258 25.19 0.45 -7.86
CA ASP A 258 25.35 0.21 -6.42
C ASP A 258 24.62 1.29 -5.59
N PHE A 259 23.77 0.84 -4.65
CA PHE A 259 23.14 1.63 -3.58
C PHE A 259 21.95 2.52 -3.94
N THR A 260 21.37 2.40 -5.13
CA THR A 260 20.18 3.17 -5.51
C THR A 260 19.05 2.21 -5.86
N PRO A 261 17.94 2.16 -5.10
CA PRO A 261 16.82 1.30 -5.45
C PRO A 261 16.12 1.82 -6.71
N CYS A 262 15.57 0.90 -7.50
CA CYS A 262 14.57 1.25 -8.49
C CYS A 262 13.22 1.43 -7.78
N ALA A 263 12.71 2.66 -7.81
CA ALA A 263 11.47 3.01 -7.12
C ALA A 263 10.56 3.81 -8.05
N TYR A 264 9.27 3.67 -7.83
CA TYR A 264 8.27 4.47 -8.51
C TYR A 264 8.21 5.86 -7.90
N GLU A 265 8.36 6.89 -8.75
CA GLU A 265 8.32 8.28 -8.33
C GLU A 265 7.04 8.97 -8.84
N PRO A 266 5.96 9.04 -8.02
CA PRO A 266 4.70 9.64 -8.45
C PRO A 266 4.83 11.14 -8.79
N ASN A 267 5.88 11.79 -8.27
CA ASN A 267 6.18 13.21 -8.50
C ASN A 267 7.18 13.45 -9.65
N ALA A 268 7.79 12.40 -10.20
CA ALA A 268 8.59 12.51 -11.42
C ALA A 268 7.68 12.98 -12.57
N GLN A 269 8.28 13.54 -13.63
CA GLN A 269 7.56 14.30 -14.65
C GLN A 269 6.45 13.54 -15.39
N ASN A 270 6.26 12.23 -15.19
CA ASN A 270 5.11 11.47 -15.64
C ASN A 270 4.72 10.29 -14.72
N GLY A 271 5.21 10.23 -13.48
CA GLY A 271 5.01 9.04 -12.63
C GLY A 271 5.65 7.80 -13.26
N LEU A 272 6.97 7.65 -13.10
CA LEU A 272 7.76 6.61 -13.74
C LEU A 272 8.69 5.92 -12.74
N TRP A 273 9.11 4.71 -13.06
CA TRP A 273 10.15 4.01 -12.31
C TRP A 273 11.50 4.63 -12.63
N GLU A 274 12.20 5.11 -11.60
CA GLU A 274 13.53 5.68 -11.73
C GLU A 274 14.45 5.30 -10.58
N CYS A 275 15.75 5.41 -10.86
CA CYS A 275 16.78 5.17 -9.87
C CYS A 275 16.75 6.26 -8.82
N ASN A 276 16.14 5.95 -7.69
CA ASN A 276 15.82 6.92 -6.67
C ASN A 276 16.90 6.95 -5.58
N GLY A 277 17.84 7.89 -5.72
CA GLY A 277 18.83 8.19 -4.69
C GLY A 277 18.33 9.16 -3.63
N ALA A 278 17.02 9.15 -3.31
CA ALA A 278 16.42 10.15 -2.44
C ALA A 278 17.19 10.25 -1.11
N VAL A 279 17.51 11.49 -0.76
CA VAL A 279 18.13 11.81 0.52
C VAL A 279 17.05 12.34 1.44
N CYS A 280 16.49 11.43 2.23
CA CYS A 280 15.40 11.73 3.14
C CYS A 280 15.89 12.59 4.32
N GLY A 281 15.04 13.51 4.78
CA GLY A 281 15.35 14.38 5.92
C GLY A 281 16.41 15.47 5.66
N ARG A 282 16.83 15.69 4.41
CA ARG A 282 17.73 16.82 4.12
C ARG A 282 17.01 18.16 4.36
N PRO A 283 17.58 19.09 5.15
CA PRO A 283 16.98 20.40 5.35
C PRO A 283 16.82 21.10 4.01
N PHE A 284 15.68 21.76 3.80
CA PHE A 284 15.45 22.58 2.62
C PHE A 284 16.62 23.52 2.40
N LEU A 285 17.18 23.50 1.19
CA LEU A 285 18.15 24.49 0.78
C LEU A 285 17.39 25.78 0.47
N ILE A 286 17.62 26.84 1.24
CA ILE A 286 17.19 28.20 0.89
C ILE A 286 18.43 28.93 0.37
N ASP A 287 18.37 29.41 -0.87
CA ASP A 287 19.49 30.08 -1.56
C ASP A 287 20.79 29.25 -1.60
N ALA A 288 20.67 27.94 -1.86
CA ALA A 288 21.78 26.98 -1.85
C ALA A 288 22.53 26.84 -0.51
N ALA A 289 21.95 27.37 0.58
CA ALA A 289 22.42 27.13 1.94
C ALA A 289 21.44 26.19 2.67
N ALA A 290 21.98 25.18 3.35
CA ALA A 290 21.18 24.35 4.25
C ALA A 290 20.64 25.21 5.38
N GLN A 291 19.32 25.35 5.46
CA GLN A 291 18.66 26.00 6.58
C GLN A 291 18.23 24.92 7.57
N LEU A 292 18.87 24.89 8.73
CA LEU A 292 18.32 24.18 9.87
C LEU A 292 17.28 25.08 10.52
N ALA A 293 16.13 24.52 10.89
CA ALA A 293 15.21 25.23 11.76
C ALA A 293 15.96 25.67 13.03
N ALA A 294 15.72 26.91 13.49
CA ALA A 294 16.30 27.37 14.74
C ALA A 294 15.86 26.42 15.87
N VAL A 295 16.82 25.87 16.61
CA VAL A 295 16.54 25.04 17.79
C VAL A 295 15.87 25.95 18.82
N VAL A 296 14.57 25.76 19.02
CA VAL A 296 13.85 26.42 20.11
C VAL A 296 14.17 25.63 21.38
N GLU A 297 15.07 26.17 22.20
CA GLU A 297 15.24 25.62 23.55
C GLU A 297 13.95 25.88 24.33
N VAL A 298 13.22 24.80 24.64
CA VAL A 298 12.05 24.87 25.50
C VAL A 298 12.58 25.13 26.91
N GLY A 299 12.53 26.39 27.34
CA GLY A 299 12.99 26.77 28.67
C GLY A 299 12.26 25.95 29.74
N GLU A 300 13.02 25.26 30.58
CA GLU A 300 12.51 24.58 31.78
C GLU A 300 11.83 25.62 32.68
N GLY A 301 10.51 25.74 32.55
CA GLY A 301 9.68 26.54 33.45
C GLY A 301 9.57 25.82 34.79
N GLY A 302 10.30 26.30 35.78
CA GLY A 302 10.21 25.88 37.19
C GLY A 302 9.04 26.50 37.95
#